data_AF-A0A7J6A911-F1
#
_entry.id   AF-A0A7J6A911-F1
#
_cell.length_a   1.000
_cell.length_b   1.000
_cell.length_c   1.000
_cell.angle_alpha   90.00
_cell.angle_beta   90.00
_cell.angle_gamma   90.00
#
_symmetry.space_group_name_H-M   'P 1'
#
loop_
_entity.id
_entity.type
_entity.pdbx_description
1 polymer ?
#
loop_
_entity_poly.entity_id
_entity_poly.type
_entity_poly.pdbx_seq_one_letter_code
_entity_poly.pdbx_strand_id
1 'polypeptide(L)'
;MRNKTNTFFEKLKPFQKFPSCKHLFIKMKLFLALYVLSSSFCPVSMLRCLDCTSESGQCNTTISKECEADHVCASGTLSISIPGFNINSTTMSRGCFSRREQKLLSAAATGELYSANVGVAQVSLFVASCESDNCNNIPAPDLDNNPNGLKCLTCDNHSDKVCNSTVSCVRNQNQCVIIKGPLFLIESEMMLGCSSKSVCEKSDIYNFPKFECCSGNFCNRV
;
A
#
# COMPACT_ATOMS: atom_id res chain seq x y z
N MET A 1 11.50 12.88 -24.89
CA MET A 1 11.37 13.69 -23.67
C MET A 1 10.19 14.65 -23.77
N ARG A 2 9.06 14.31 -23.14
CA ARG A 2 8.17 15.28 -22.47
C ARG A 2 7.11 14.51 -21.68
N ASN A 3 7.17 14.66 -20.36
CA ASN A 3 6.27 14.08 -19.38
C ASN A 3 4.82 14.49 -19.66
N LYS A 4 3.91 13.50 -19.66
CA LYS A 4 2.47 13.69 -19.54
C LYS A 4 1.99 12.96 -18.28
N THR A 5 1.95 13.67 -17.17
CA THR A 5 1.18 13.30 -15.98
C THR A 5 0.73 14.60 -15.33
N ASN A 6 -0.44 15.05 -15.75
CA ASN A 6 -1.22 16.04 -15.02
C ASN A 6 -2.61 15.98 -15.62
N THR A 7 -3.51 15.22 -14.98
CA THR A 7 -4.96 15.42 -15.01
C THR A 7 -5.63 14.30 -14.24
N PHE A 8 -5.83 14.51 -12.93
CA PHE A 8 -6.84 13.76 -12.17
C PHE A 8 -7.56 14.61 -11.12
N PHE A 9 -6.96 15.73 -10.68
CA PHE A 9 -7.48 16.52 -9.55
C PHE A 9 -8.44 17.67 -9.87
N GLU A 10 -8.69 18.02 -11.14
CA GLU A 10 -9.65 19.07 -11.47
C GLU A 10 -11.00 18.46 -11.87
N LYS A 11 -11.88 18.21 -10.90
CA LYS A 11 -13.33 18.46 -11.06
C LYS A 11 -14.14 18.22 -9.78
N LEU A 12 -14.74 19.33 -9.32
CA LEU A 12 -16.08 19.48 -8.74
C LEU A 12 -16.24 19.44 -7.19
N LYS A 13 -16.49 20.63 -6.64
CA LYS A 13 -17.39 20.92 -5.51
C LYS A 13 -18.75 21.42 -6.08
N PRO A 14 -19.83 21.67 -5.29
CA PRO A 14 -20.10 21.36 -3.87
C PRO A 14 -21.51 20.73 -3.63
N PHE A 15 -21.81 20.32 -2.39
CA PHE A 15 -22.93 20.80 -1.54
C PHE A 15 -23.25 19.77 -0.45
N GLN A 16 -23.27 20.19 0.82
CA GLN A 16 -24.02 19.45 1.84
C GLN A 16 -24.61 20.37 2.91
N LYS A 17 -25.89 20.09 3.19
CA LYS A 17 -26.81 20.75 4.14
C LYS A 17 -26.39 20.52 5.59
N PHE A 18 -26.66 21.52 6.43
CA PHE A 18 -26.69 21.39 7.90
C PHE A 18 -28.13 21.12 8.39
N PRO A 19 -28.34 20.36 9.48
CA PRO A 19 -29.60 20.33 10.19
C PRO A 19 -29.65 21.27 11.40
N SER A 20 -30.88 21.72 11.64
CA SER A 20 -31.44 22.71 12.56
C SER A 20 -31.25 22.45 14.06
N CYS A 21 -31.07 23.53 14.85
CA CYS A 21 -31.48 23.60 16.25
C CYS A 21 -32.24 24.92 16.50
N LYS A 22 -33.48 24.85 17.01
CA LYS A 22 -34.38 26.00 17.20
C LYS A 22 -34.29 26.59 18.62
N HIS A 23 -33.91 27.87 18.65
CA HIS A 23 -34.43 29.03 19.40
C HIS A 23 -34.97 28.91 20.86
N LEU A 24 -34.31 29.65 21.76
CA LEU A 24 -34.95 30.35 22.88
C LEU A 24 -34.68 31.87 22.73
N PHE A 25 -35.71 32.70 22.92
CA PHE A 25 -35.81 34.07 22.41
C PHE A 25 -35.34 35.15 23.43
N ILE A 26 -34.43 36.02 22.96
CA ILE A 26 -34.32 37.47 23.24
C ILE A 26 -33.91 37.93 24.67
N LYS A 27 -32.59 38.07 24.84
CA LYS A 27 -31.90 39.35 25.16
C LYS A 27 -30.55 39.38 24.42
N MET A 28 -30.64 39.08 23.12
CA MET A 28 -29.69 38.22 22.40
C MET A 28 -29.18 38.88 21.10
N LYS A 29 -28.86 40.18 21.13
CA LYS A 29 -28.26 40.87 19.96
C LYS A 29 -26.78 41.19 20.17
N LEU A 30 -26.39 41.61 21.38
CA LEU A 30 -24.99 41.91 21.69
C LEU A 30 -24.17 40.64 22.00
N PHE A 31 -24.76 39.69 22.75
CA PHE A 31 -24.15 38.39 23.01
C PHE A 31 -24.07 37.50 21.77
N LEU A 32 -25.00 37.63 20.81
CA LEU A 32 -24.99 36.87 19.56
C LEU A 32 -23.84 37.31 18.65
N ALA A 33 -23.50 38.61 18.62
CA ALA A 33 -22.34 39.10 17.87
C ALA A 33 -21.01 38.57 18.45
N LEU A 34 -20.88 38.54 19.78
CA LEU A 34 -19.73 37.94 20.48
C LEU A 34 -19.68 36.41 20.32
N TYR A 35 -20.84 35.72 20.33
CA TYR A 35 -20.92 34.27 20.09
C TYR A 35 -20.53 33.91 18.64
N VAL A 36 -21.01 34.68 17.66
CA VAL A 36 -20.71 34.48 16.22
C VAL A 36 -19.22 34.74 15.93
N LEU A 37 -18.60 35.71 16.60
CA LEU A 37 -17.15 35.92 16.52
C LEU A 37 -16.36 34.78 17.20
N SER A 38 -16.90 34.19 18.28
CA SER A 38 -16.24 33.07 19.00
C SER A 38 -16.40 31.70 18.33
N SER A 39 -17.44 31.48 17.51
CA SER A 39 -17.66 30.21 16.80
C SER A 39 -16.80 30.03 15.53
N SER A 40 -15.92 30.99 15.22
CA SER A 40 -15.16 31.04 13.96
C SER A 40 -13.81 30.33 14.00
N PHE A 41 -13.40 29.80 15.16
CA PHE A 41 -12.08 29.18 15.32
C PHE A 41 -12.20 27.88 16.11
N CYS A 42 -12.78 26.84 15.52
CA CYS A 42 -12.26 25.50 15.81
C CYS A 42 -10.95 25.40 15.03
N PRO A 43 -9.76 25.41 15.67
CA PRO A 43 -8.56 24.98 14.98
C PRO A 43 -8.78 23.51 14.61
N VAL A 44 -9.15 23.26 13.35
CA VAL A 44 -9.01 21.93 12.79
C VAL A 44 -7.50 21.76 12.66
N SER A 45 -6.87 21.17 13.68
CA SER A 45 -5.48 20.77 13.60
C SER A 45 -5.40 19.75 12.47
N MET A 46 -4.79 20.13 11.36
CA MET A 46 -4.54 19.20 10.27
C MET A 46 -3.42 18.25 10.71
N LEU A 47 -3.60 16.97 10.40
CA LEU A 47 -2.64 15.92 10.71
C LEU A 47 -1.29 16.23 10.07
N ARG A 48 -0.20 16.04 10.80
CA ARG A 48 1.16 16.19 10.26
C ARG A 48 1.88 14.86 10.23
N CYS A 49 2.50 14.52 9.11
CA CYS A 49 3.18 13.24 8.95
C CYS A 49 4.64 13.42 8.54
N LEU A 50 5.48 12.45 8.89
CA LEU A 50 6.85 12.41 8.39
C LEU A 50 6.82 12.17 6.89
N ASP A 51 7.69 12.88 6.16
CA ASP A 51 7.72 12.84 4.69
C ASP A 51 9.12 12.54 4.16
N CYS A 52 9.20 11.53 3.31
CA CYS A 52 10.43 11.13 2.60
C CYS A 52 10.19 9.98 1.62
N THR A 53 11.14 9.83 0.70
CA THR A 53 11.33 8.63 -0.12
C THR A 53 12.82 8.34 -0.20
N SER A 54 13.21 7.07 -0.08
CA SER A 54 14.62 6.65 -0.11
C SER A 54 14.78 5.29 -0.77
N GLU A 55 15.73 5.19 -1.70
CA GLU A 55 16.12 3.94 -2.39
C GLU A 55 17.18 3.14 -1.61
N SER A 56 17.68 3.66 -0.49
CA SER A 56 18.62 2.95 0.38
C SER A 56 17.93 2.04 1.40
N GLY A 57 16.60 1.93 1.34
CA GLY A 57 15.77 1.19 2.29
C GLY A 57 15.65 1.83 3.68
N GLN A 58 16.23 3.02 3.88
CA GLN A 58 16.14 3.76 5.13
C GLN A 58 15.66 5.19 4.89
N CYS A 59 14.66 5.60 5.67
CA CYS A 59 14.27 7.00 5.76
C CYS A 59 14.34 7.48 7.21
N ASN A 60 15.39 8.24 7.52
CA ASN A 60 15.56 8.91 8.82
C ASN A 60 15.25 10.42 8.68
N THR A 61 14.05 10.74 8.24
CA THR A 61 13.57 12.12 8.11
C THR A 61 13.02 12.63 9.44
N THR A 62 13.23 13.91 9.71
CA THR A 62 12.49 14.68 10.72
C THR A 62 11.52 15.68 10.06
N ILE A 63 11.47 15.71 8.72
CA ILE A 63 10.61 16.61 7.95
C ILE A 63 9.16 16.17 8.14
N SER A 64 8.35 17.08 8.68
CA SER A 64 6.94 16.87 8.97
C SER A 64 6.08 17.80 8.11
N LYS A 65 5.24 17.21 7.26
CA LYS A 65 4.32 17.91 6.35
C LYS A 65 2.88 17.80 6.82
N GLU A 66 2.13 18.87 6.62
CA GLU A 66 0.68 18.92 6.85
C GLU A 66 -0.04 18.13 5.75
N CYS A 67 -1.00 17.31 6.14
CA CYS A 67 -1.81 16.54 5.22
C CYS A 67 -3.13 17.26 4.90
N GLU A 68 -3.67 16.96 3.72
CA GLU A 68 -5.03 17.36 3.40
C GLU A 68 -6.04 16.66 4.33
N ALA A 69 -7.28 17.17 4.36
CA ALA A 69 -8.36 16.50 5.08
C ALA A 69 -8.54 15.04 4.58
N ASP A 70 -9.01 14.16 5.47
CA ASP A 70 -9.25 12.74 5.18
C ASP A 70 -7.99 11.92 4.79
N HIS A 71 -6.83 12.33 5.31
CA HIS A 71 -5.58 11.59 5.22
C HIS A 71 -5.15 11.01 6.57
N VAL A 72 -4.31 9.99 6.49
CA VAL A 72 -3.60 9.36 7.61
C VAL A 72 -2.10 9.41 7.36
N CYS A 73 -1.29 9.25 8.40
CA CYS A 73 0.13 9.04 8.22
C CYS A 73 0.37 7.58 7.81
N ALA A 74 1.24 7.37 6.84
CA ALA A 74 1.63 6.05 6.40
C ALA A 74 3.13 5.92 6.14
N SER A 75 3.60 4.69 6.23
CA SER A 75 4.95 4.28 5.85
C SER A 75 4.87 3.01 5.02
N GLY A 76 5.69 2.94 3.98
CA GLY A 76 5.78 1.78 3.10
C GLY A 76 7.23 1.39 2.83
N THR A 77 7.48 0.09 2.72
CA THR A 77 8.77 -0.45 2.25
C THR A 77 8.50 -1.47 1.15
N LEU A 78 9.03 -1.20 -0.04
CA LEU A 78 8.96 -2.05 -1.21
C LEU A 78 10.34 -2.63 -1.51
N SER A 79 10.47 -3.95 -1.50
CA SER A 79 11.67 -4.65 -1.94
C SER A 79 11.36 -5.47 -3.18
N ILE A 80 12.21 -5.34 -4.19
CA ILE A 80 12.11 -6.05 -5.47
C ILE A 80 13.46 -6.70 -5.76
N SER A 81 13.45 -8.00 -6.03
CA SER A 81 14.60 -8.75 -6.52
C SER A 81 14.24 -9.48 -7.80
N ILE A 82 14.98 -9.21 -8.88
CA ILE A 82 14.88 -9.89 -10.16
C ILE A 82 16.30 -10.22 -10.62
N PRO A 83 16.86 -11.37 -10.19
CA PRO A 83 18.26 -11.72 -10.41
C PRO A 83 18.67 -11.71 -11.89
N GLY A 84 17.79 -12.18 -12.79
CA GLY A 84 18.07 -12.23 -14.23
C GLY A 84 18.31 -10.86 -14.88
N PHE A 85 17.90 -9.76 -14.23
CA PHE A 85 18.10 -8.39 -14.70
C PHE A 85 19.05 -7.59 -13.80
N ASN A 86 19.72 -8.23 -12.83
CA ASN A 86 20.54 -7.58 -11.80
C ASN A 86 19.78 -6.50 -11.00
N ILE A 87 18.48 -6.71 -10.78
CA ILE A 87 17.65 -5.79 -9.99
C ILE A 87 17.59 -6.32 -8.56
N ASN A 88 18.08 -5.52 -7.63
CA ASN A 88 17.86 -5.70 -6.20
C ASN A 88 17.71 -4.32 -5.58
N SER A 89 16.49 -3.94 -5.24
CA SER A 89 16.18 -2.59 -4.75
C SER A 89 15.24 -2.66 -3.56
N THR A 90 15.43 -1.75 -2.60
CA THR A 90 14.51 -1.54 -1.48
C THR A 90 14.22 -0.06 -1.35
N THR A 91 12.97 0.32 -1.57
CA THR A 91 12.50 1.70 -1.44
C THR A 91 11.65 1.83 -0.19
N MET A 92 11.97 2.80 0.67
CA MET A 92 11.14 3.19 1.81
C MET A 92 10.50 4.54 1.53
N SER A 93 9.22 4.69 1.86
CA SER A 93 8.50 5.97 1.80
C SER A 93 7.71 6.23 3.08
N ARG A 94 7.54 7.52 3.39
CA ARG A 94 6.68 8.02 4.46
C ARG A 94 5.94 9.23 3.95
N GLY A 95 4.67 9.37 4.32
CA GLY A 95 3.91 10.56 3.97
C GLY A 95 2.44 10.46 4.37
N CYS A 96 1.65 11.35 3.79
CA CYS A 96 0.20 11.35 3.89
C CYS A 96 -0.39 10.33 2.91
N PHE A 97 -1.25 9.44 3.41
CA PHE A 97 -2.06 8.51 2.60
C PHE A 97 -3.53 8.90 2.73
N SER A 98 -4.25 8.90 1.62
CA SER A 98 -5.70 9.05 1.66
C SER A 98 -6.33 7.87 2.41
N ARG A 99 -7.47 8.08 3.07
CA ARG A 99 -8.23 6.97 3.69
C ARG A 99 -8.66 5.91 2.69
N ARG A 100 -8.81 6.28 1.42
CA ARG A 100 -9.05 5.34 0.32
C ARG A 100 -7.87 4.39 0.16
N GLU A 101 -6.65 4.91 0.09
CA GLU A 101 -5.42 4.09 -0.01
C GLU A 101 -5.21 3.23 1.23
N GLN A 102 -5.44 3.80 2.43
CA GLN A 102 -5.41 3.05 3.69
C GLN A 102 -6.32 1.82 3.62
N LYS A 103 -7.58 1.99 3.21
CA LYS A 103 -8.55 0.89 3.08
C LYS A 103 -8.16 -0.09 1.96
N LEU A 104 -7.64 0.41 0.86
CA LEU A 104 -7.23 -0.38 -0.30
C LEU A 104 -6.11 -1.35 0.07
N LEU A 105 -5.12 -0.85 0.82
CA LEU A 105 -3.94 -1.60 1.27
C LEU A 105 -4.13 -2.25 2.64
N SER A 106 -5.36 -2.23 3.19
CA SER A 106 -5.66 -2.74 4.53
C SER A 106 -4.66 -2.25 5.59
N ALA A 107 -4.10 -1.06 5.40
CA ALA A 107 -2.95 -0.59 6.16
C ALA A 107 -3.40 -0.18 7.57
N ALA A 108 -2.81 -0.80 8.59
CA ALA A 108 -3.06 -0.50 9.99
C ALA A 108 -1.76 -0.18 10.73
N ALA A 109 -1.85 0.16 12.01
CA ALA A 109 -0.67 0.46 12.83
C ALA A 109 0.27 -0.74 13.00
N THR A 110 -0.26 -1.97 12.96
CA THR A 110 0.52 -3.21 12.95
C THR A 110 1.22 -3.48 11.62
N GLY A 111 0.80 -2.78 10.56
CA GLY A 111 1.22 -3.00 9.20
C GLY A 111 0.60 -4.22 8.54
N GLU A 112 0.65 -4.23 7.21
CA GLU A 112 0.23 -5.32 6.34
C GLU A 112 1.40 -5.68 5.42
N LEU A 113 1.65 -6.98 5.23
CA LEU A 113 2.74 -7.48 4.40
C LEU A 113 2.18 -8.19 3.17
N TYR A 114 2.55 -7.69 2.00
CA TYR A 114 2.32 -8.31 0.71
C TYR A 114 3.61 -8.98 0.28
N SER A 115 3.57 -10.25 -0.11
CA SER A 115 4.76 -10.93 -0.63
C SER A 115 4.41 -11.91 -1.73
N ALA A 116 5.25 -11.94 -2.76
CA ALA A 116 5.21 -12.93 -3.83
C ALA A 116 6.62 -13.34 -4.24
N ASN A 117 6.78 -14.62 -4.58
CA ASN A 117 8.02 -15.19 -5.11
C ASN A 117 7.65 -16.17 -6.23
N VAL A 118 8.01 -15.84 -7.47
CA VAL A 118 7.73 -16.65 -8.66
C VAL A 118 9.00 -17.27 -9.25
N GLY A 119 10.02 -17.50 -8.40
CA GLY A 119 11.32 -18.07 -8.74
C GLY A 119 12.25 -17.06 -9.41
N VAL A 120 11.80 -16.48 -10.53
CA VAL A 120 12.57 -15.50 -11.31
C VAL A 120 12.48 -14.07 -10.77
N ALA A 121 11.48 -13.80 -9.92
CA ALA A 121 11.27 -12.53 -9.27
C ALA A 121 10.68 -12.71 -7.86
N GLN A 122 11.12 -11.87 -6.93
CA GLN A 122 10.59 -11.77 -5.59
C GLN A 122 10.22 -10.31 -5.29
N VAL A 123 9.02 -10.12 -4.74
CA VAL A 123 8.52 -8.81 -4.34
C VAL A 123 7.97 -8.89 -2.93
N SER A 124 8.27 -7.89 -2.11
CA SER A 124 7.60 -7.66 -0.84
C SER A 124 7.26 -6.19 -0.65
N LEU A 125 6.04 -5.92 -0.20
CA LEU A 125 5.57 -4.59 0.15
C LEU A 125 5.02 -4.66 1.58
N PHE A 126 5.63 -3.91 2.48
CA PHE A 126 5.07 -3.64 3.81
C PHE A 126 4.43 -2.26 3.80
N VAL A 127 3.21 -2.13 4.34
CA VAL A 127 2.52 -0.83 4.50
C VAL A 127 1.90 -0.74 5.87
N ALA A 128 2.15 0.35 6.59
CA ALA A 128 1.52 0.65 7.87
C ALA A 128 0.91 2.05 7.85
N SER A 129 -0.11 2.28 8.67
CA SER A 129 -0.77 3.58 8.81
C SER A 129 -1.19 3.89 10.24
N CYS A 130 -1.36 5.18 10.55
CA CYS A 130 -1.72 5.66 11.87
C CYS A 130 -2.27 7.11 11.80
N GLU A 131 -2.93 7.58 12.86
CA GLU A 131 -3.79 8.79 12.82
C GLU A 131 -3.33 9.93 13.72
N SER A 132 -2.13 9.84 14.32
CA SER A 132 -1.57 10.90 15.16
C SER A 132 -0.35 11.54 14.49
N ASP A 133 0.03 12.74 14.92
CA ASP A 133 1.14 13.45 14.30
C ASP A 133 2.45 12.63 14.32
N ASN A 134 3.11 12.56 13.16
CA ASN A 134 4.41 11.92 12.93
C ASN A 134 4.51 10.45 13.37
N CYS A 135 3.38 9.76 13.48
CA CYS A 135 3.34 8.37 13.96
C CYS A 135 3.87 7.35 12.95
N ASN A 136 4.07 7.74 11.68
CA ASN A 136 4.52 6.87 10.59
C ASN A 136 6.04 6.60 10.61
N ASN A 137 6.65 6.60 11.78
CA ASN A 137 7.99 6.06 12.01
C ASN A 137 7.90 4.56 12.35
N ILE A 138 7.21 3.79 11.50
CA ILE A 138 6.97 2.36 11.71
C ILE A 138 8.01 1.58 10.89
N PRO A 139 8.87 0.77 11.52
CA PRO A 139 9.84 -0.05 10.80
C PRO A 139 9.12 -1.19 10.06
N ALA A 140 9.60 -1.51 8.87
CA ALA A 140 9.21 -2.74 8.20
C ALA A 140 9.82 -3.94 8.93
N PRO A 141 9.14 -5.10 8.95
CA PRO A 141 9.71 -6.32 9.51
C PRO A 141 10.93 -6.76 8.68
N ASP A 142 11.91 -7.36 9.35
CA ASP A 142 13.07 -7.93 8.67
C ASP A 142 12.65 -8.98 7.65
N LEU A 143 13.33 -8.99 6.50
CA LEU A 143 13.09 -9.95 5.43
C LEU A 143 13.71 -11.31 5.80
N ASP A 144 13.02 -12.07 6.65
CA ASP A 144 13.39 -13.44 6.97
C ASP A 144 13.02 -14.41 5.83
N ASN A 145 13.97 -15.21 5.34
CA ASN A 145 13.73 -16.20 4.28
C ASN A 145 13.48 -17.61 4.82
N ASN A 146 13.12 -17.75 6.09
CA ASN A 146 12.77 -19.03 6.68
C ASN A 146 11.55 -19.66 5.97
N PRO A 147 11.66 -20.92 5.51
CA PRO A 147 10.55 -21.64 4.91
C PRO A 147 9.37 -21.80 5.87
N ASN A 148 8.15 -21.59 5.40
CA ASN A 148 6.92 -21.76 6.18
C ASN A 148 6.29 -23.16 6.00
N GLY A 149 6.94 -24.06 5.26
CA GLY A 149 6.51 -25.43 5.01
C GLY A 149 5.66 -25.63 3.74
N LEU A 150 5.13 -24.56 3.13
CA LEU A 150 4.43 -24.64 1.85
C LEU A 150 5.43 -24.72 0.68
N LYS A 151 5.14 -25.58 -0.30
CA LYS A 151 5.88 -25.68 -1.55
C LYS A 151 4.95 -25.48 -2.74
N CYS A 152 5.42 -24.71 -3.72
CA CYS A 152 4.67 -24.41 -4.94
C CYS A 152 5.53 -24.69 -6.18
N LEU A 153 4.87 -24.91 -7.32
CA LEU A 153 5.57 -24.96 -8.61
C LEU A 153 6.05 -23.56 -9.00
N THR A 154 7.15 -23.50 -9.73
CA THR A 154 7.78 -22.27 -10.25
C THR A 154 8.46 -22.56 -11.59
N CYS A 155 8.83 -21.50 -12.29
CA CYS A 155 9.72 -21.53 -13.44
C CYS A 155 11.17 -21.29 -12.97
N ASP A 156 12.17 -21.86 -13.65
CA ASP A 156 13.59 -21.56 -13.38
C ASP A 156 14.05 -20.34 -14.17
N ASN A 157 13.43 -20.09 -15.33
CA ASN A 157 13.70 -18.99 -16.23
C ASN A 157 12.41 -18.29 -16.69
N HIS A 158 12.50 -17.00 -16.98
CA HIS A 158 11.38 -16.20 -17.48
C HIS A 158 10.88 -16.65 -18.86
N SER A 159 11.72 -17.33 -19.63
CA SER A 159 11.41 -17.86 -20.96
C SER A 159 10.85 -19.30 -20.94
N ASP A 160 10.68 -19.91 -19.76
CA ASP A 160 10.20 -21.27 -19.65
C ASP A 160 8.74 -21.38 -20.10
N LYS A 161 8.47 -22.37 -20.97
CA LYS A 161 7.10 -22.73 -21.37
C LYS A 161 6.45 -23.73 -20.42
N VAL A 162 7.28 -24.45 -19.65
CA VAL A 162 6.86 -25.48 -18.71
C VAL A 162 7.53 -25.18 -17.37
N CYS A 163 6.73 -24.92 -16.35
CA CYS A 163 7.20 -24.55 -15.02
C CYS A 163 6.95 -25.71 -14.05
N ASN A 164 7.93 -26.61 -13.93
CA ASN A 164 7.86 -27.82 -13.10
C ASN A 164 8.85 -27.79 -11.92
N SER A 165 9.63 -26.72 -11.79
CA SER A 165 10.54 -26.51 -10.68
C SER A 165 9.78 -26.15 -9.42
N THR A 166 10.45 -26.21 -8.27
CA THR A 166 9.82 -26.04 -6.96
C THR A 166 10.45 -24.88 -6.19
N VAL A 167 9.61 -24.06 -5.57
CA VAL A 167 10.02 -23.03 -4.61
C VAL A 167 9.45 -23.37 -3.23
N SER A 168 10.26 -23.20 -2.19
CA SER A 168 9.79 -23.26 -0.79
C SER A 168 9.32 -21.86 -0.38
N CYS A 169 8.05 -21.75 0.00
CA CYS A 169 7.46 -20.49 0.39
C CYS A 169 7.98 -20.03 1.75
N VAL A 170 8.06 -18.71 1.95
CA VAL A 170 8.63 -18.10 3.16
C VAL A 170 7.62 -17.18 3.84
N ARG A 171 7.76 -16.99 5.16
CA ARG A 171 6.93 -16.06 5.95
C ARG A 171 5.42 -16.24 5.68
N ASN A 172 4.75 -15.16 5.28
CA ASN A 172 3.32 -15.10 5.03
C ASN A 172 2.91 -15.56 3.62
N GLN A 173 3.82 -16.10 2.82
CA GLN A 173 3.51 -16.67 1.52
C GLN A 173 2.79 -18.02 1.68
N ASN A 174 1.51 -17.95 2.03
CA ASN A 174 0.67 -19.09 2.42
C ASN A 174 -0.28 -19.55 1.30
N GLN A 175 -0.07 -19.06 0.08
CA GLN A 175 -0.78 -19.47 -1.13
C GLN A 175 0.24 -19.83 -2.21
N CYS A 176 -0.12 -20.76 -3.09
CA CYS A 176 0.50 -20.83 -4.41
C CYS A 176 -0.22 -19.89 -5.37
N VAL A 177 0.48 -19.42 -6.39
CA VAL A 177 -0.02 -18.47 -7.38
C VAL A 177 0.33 -18.90 -8.80
N ILE A 178 -0.56 -18.58 -9.73
CA ILE A 178 -0.36 -18.54 -11.18
C ILE A 178 -0.64 -17.10 -11.62
N ILE A 179 0.31 -16.50 -12.33
CA ILE A 179 0.21 -15.16 -12.91
C ILE A 179 0.22 -15.34 -14.43
N LYS A 180 -0.83 -14.87 -15.11
CA LYS A 180 -0.96 -15.00 -16.57
C LYS A 180 -0.67 -13.67 -17.26
N GLY A 181 0.40 -13.63 -18.04
CA GLY A 181 0.87 -12.43 -18.75
C GLY A 181 2.07 -11.74 -18.10
N PRO A 182 2.55 -10.65 -18.73
CA PRO A 182 3.80 -10.01 -18.36
C PRO A 182 3.73 -9.35 -16.97
N LEU A 183 4.84 -9.39 -16.24
CA LEU A 183 4.99 -8.76 -14.92
C LEU A 183 6.32 -8.01 -14.84
N PHE A 184 6.28 -6.71 -14.54
CA PHE A 184 7.47 -5.84 -14.57
C PHE A 184 8.20 -5.88 -15.94
N LEU A 185 9.46 -6.33 -15.95
CA LEU A 185 10.30 -6.51 -17.15
C LEU A 185 10.24 -7.94 -17.70
N ILE A 186 9.44 -8.82 -17.09
CA ILE A 186 9.34 -10.22 -17.47
C ILE A 186 8.20 -10.39 -18.48
N GLU A 187 8.58 -10.62 -19.73
CA GLU A 187 7.68 -10.94 -20.85
C GLU A 187 7.35 -12.44 -20.89
N SER A 188 6.87 -12.99 -19.78
CA SER A 188 6.44 -14.39 -19.70
C SER A 188 4.93 -14.52 -19.90
N GLU A 189 4.48 -15.58 -20.57
CA GLU A 189 3.05 -15.91 -20.69
C GLU A 189 2.48 -16.38 -19.36
N MET A 190 3.29 -17.02 -18.52
CA MET A 190 2.86 -17.57 -17.24
C MET A 190 4.01 -17.62 -16.23
N MET A 191 3.73 -17.23 -14.99
CA MET A 191 4.64 -17.37 -13.86
C MET A 191 3.92 -18.08 -12.72
N LEU A 192 4.64 -18.95 -12.02
CA LEU A 192 4.12 -19.73 -10.90
C LEU A 192 4.98 -19.50 -9.67
N GLY A 193 4.39 -19.59 -8.49
CA GLY A 193 5.18 -19.59 -7.27
C GLY A 193 4.36 -19.45 -5.99
N CYS A 194 4.94 -18.76 -5.02
CA CYS A 194 4.38 -18.50 -3.71
C CYS A 194 3.83 -17.07 -3.63
N SER A 195 2.74 -16.88 -2.90
CA SER A 195 2.11 -15.60 -2.66
C SER A 195 1.48 -15.53 -1.28
N SER A 196 1.42 -14.33 -0.71
CA SER A 196 0.61 -14.04 0.47
C SER A 196 -0.87 -13.97 0.11
N LYS A 197 -1.74 -14.37 1.04
CA LYS A 197 -3.20 -14.20 0.90
C LYS A 197 -3.58 -12.76 0.53
N SER A 198 -2.92 -11.76 1.12
CA SER A 198 -3.18 -10.34 0.87
C SER A 198 -2.91 -9.91 -0.57
N VAL A 199 -1.91 -10.50 -1.23
CA VAL A 199 -1.69 -10.29 -2.68
C VAL A 199 -2.84 -10.89 -3.49
N CYS A 200 -3.27 -12.11 -3.15
CA CYS A 200 -4.34 -12.82 -3.85
C CYS A 200 -5.71 -12.13 -3.72
N GLU A 201 -5.99 -11.50 -2.58
CA GLU A 201 -7.25 -10.76 -2.35
C GLU A 201 -7.27 -9.38 -3.02
N LYS A 202 -6.12 -8.89 -3.50
CA LYS A 202 -5.96 -7.54 -4.05
C LYS A 202 -5.53 -7.54 -5.52
N SER A 203 -5.59 -8.69 -6.20
CA SER A 203 -5.22 -8.85 -7.61
C SER A 203 -5.97 -7.90 -8.56
N ASP A 204 -7.19 -7.52 -8.20
CA ASP A 204 -8.07 -6.69 -9.02
C ASP A 204 -7.75 -5.18 -8.95
N ILE A 205 -6.87 -4.77 -8.03
CA ILE A 205 -6.69 -3.36 -7.67
C ILE A 205 -5.62 -2.66 -8.53
N TYR A 206 -4.67 -3.42 -9.08
CA TYR A 206 -3.42 -2.85 -9.59
C TYR A 206 -3.22 -2.98 -11.11
N ASN A 207 -4.27 -3.27 -11.89
CA ASN A 207 -4.14 -3.61 -13.32
C ASN A 207 -3.07 -4.67 -13.59
N PHE A 208 -2.76 -5.50 -12.60
CA PHE A 208 -1.81 -6.57 -12.79
C PHE A 208 -2.45 -7.69 -13.62
N PRO A 209 -1.63 -8.52 -14.30
CA PRO A 209 -2.08 -9.79 -14.89
C PRO A 209 -2.96 -10.61 -13.94
N LYS A 210 -3.86 -11.43 -14.49
CA LYS A 210 -4.79 -12.24 -13.71
C LYS A 210 -4.02 -13.17 -12.75
N PHE A 211 -4.28 -13.04 -11.44
CA PHE A 211 -3.75 -13.95 -10.40
C PHE A 211 -4.77 -15.05 -10.15
N GLU A 212 -4.30 -16.29 -10.17
CA GLU A 212 -5.05 -17.45 -9.70
C GLU A 212 -4.29 -18.02 -8.51
N CYS A 213 -4.91 -17.97 -7.33
CA CYS A 213 -4.29 -18.44 -6.10
C CYS A 213 -5.01 -19.68 -5.55
N CYS A 214 -4.25 -20.53 -4.86
CA CYS A 214 -4.77 -21.72 -4.20
C CYS A 214 -3.96 -22.05 -2.94
N SER A 215 -4.58 -22.80 -2.03
CA SER A 215 -3.95 -23.26 -0.79
C SER A 215 -3.56 -24.73 -0.89
N GLY A 216 -2.37 -25.07 -0.40
CA GLY A 216 -1.85 -26.45 -0.35
C GLY A 216 -0.64 -26.66 -1.25
N ASN A 217 0.14 -27.70 -0.95
CA ASN A 217 1.38 -27.98 -1.68
C ASN A 217 1.10 -28.26 -3.17
N PHE A 218 1.84 -27.58 -4.04
CA PHE A 218 1.81 -27.76 -5.50
C PHE A 218 0.42 -27.60 -6.13
N CYS A 219 -0.50 -26.89 -5.47
CA CYS A 219 -1.86 -26.72 -5.97
C CYS A 219 -1.92 -25.87 -7.25
N ASN A 220 -0.85 -25.15 -7.58
CA ASN A 220 -0.70 -24.35 -8.79
C ASN A 220 -0.22 -25.17 -10.01
N ARG A 221 -0.50 -26.48 -10.04
CA ARG A 221 -0.24 -27.32 -11.22
C ARG A 221 -1.20 -26.95 -12.35
N VAL A 222 -0.64 -26.80 -13.54
CA VAL A 222 -1.34 -26.51 -14.80
C VAL A 222 -1.40 -27.77 -15.66
#